data_AF-A0A7Z9UW17-F1
#
_entry.id   AF-A0A7Z9UW17-F1
#
_cell.length_a   1.000
_cell.length_b   1.000
_cell.length_c   1.000
_cell.angle_alpha   90.00
_cell.angle_beta   90.00
_cell.angle_gamma   90.00
#
_symmetry.space_group_name_H-M   'P 1'
#
loop_
_entity.id
_entity.type
_entity.pdbx_description
1 polymer ?
#
loop_
_entity_poly.entity_id
_entity_poly.type
_entity_poly.pdbx_seq_one_letter_code
_entity_poly.pdbx_strand_id
1 'polypeptide(L)'
;MAQALVTKKSIYIGDLLLHYDGVLRTYKLKDAHLPTSLQANVPAIDVLLGATCEDYLNLALGASTHFHMDSVFPGHNRHLDFDEVEIGAHSWQPKLDAIQDQISDLDSTYAQDAEVVAAFADQIAASGDVFALVAAKVAVEKLRAETEEAAIQADVDSNQTVADADRQSIRGDFATADTVVSDSVTAEATLARQEEAAIQADVDQNQSVADADRLDIR
;
A
#
# COMPACT_ATOMS: atom_id res chain seq x y z
N MET A 1 34.39 -3.49 55.58
CA MET A 1 33.45 -4.64 55.59
C MET A 1 32.06 -4.05 55.46
N ALA A 2 31.27 -4.43 54.46
CA ALA A 2 29.90 -3.94 54.33
C ALA A 2 29.04 -4.55 55.45
N GLN A 3 28.45 -3.73 56.31
CA GLN A 3 27.51 -4.20 57.32
C GLN A 3 26.11 -4.24 56.68
N ALA A 4 25.37 -5.33 56.92
CA ALA A 4 23.98 -5.43 56.48
C ALA A 4 23.07 -4.91 57.60
N LEU A 5 22.26 -3.91 57.30
CA LEU A 5 21.29 -3.33 58.24
C LEU A 5 19.90 -3.90 57.92
N VAL A 6 19.32 -4.61 58.88
CA VAL A 6 18.04 -5.32 58.70
C VAL A 6 16.93 -4.57 59.41
N THR A 7 15.85 -4.26 58.69
CA THR A 7 14.59 -3.79 59.27
C THR A 7 13.49 -4.84 59.07
N LYS A 8 12.30 -4.58 59.61
CA LYS A 8 11.20 -5.57 59.62
C LYS A 8 10.77 -6.04 58.22
N LYS A 9 10.92 -5.19 57.20
CA LYS A 9 10.49 -5.47 55.81
C LYS A 9 11.60 -5.27 54.76
N SER A 10 12.80 -4.92 55.18
CA SER A 10 13.87 -4.50 54.28
C SER A 10 15.25 -4.92 54.78
N ILE A 11 16.16 -5.17 53.85
CA ILE A 11 17.58 -5.41 54.14
C ILE A 11 18.38 -4.39 53.34
N TYR A 12 19.22 -3.61 54.01
CA TYR A 12 20.11 -2.62 53.40
C TYR A 12 21.53 -3.18 53.42
N ILE A 13 22.19 -3.26 52.27
CA ILE A 13 23.54 -3.81 52.09
C ILE A 13 24.33 -2.85 51.24
N GLY A 14 25.22 -2.07 51.84
CA GLY A 14 25.96 -1.02 51.12
C GLY A 14 25.00 0.01 50.52
N ASP A 15 24.96 0.10 49.19
CA ASP A 15 24.07 0.96 48.39
C ASP A 15 22.80 0.23 47.91
N LEU A 16 22.60 -1.03 48.30
CA LEU A 16 21.45 -1.84 47.90
C LEU A 16 20.40 -1.93 49.01
N LEU A 17 19.14 -1.94 48.59
CA LEU A 17 17.96 -2.17 49.41
C LEU A 17 17.17 -3.35 48.82
N LEU A 18 17.06 -4.43 49.59
CA LEU A 18 16.13 -5.53 49.33
C LEU A 18 14.85 -5.27 50.12
N HIS A 19 13.72 -5.14 49.43
CA HIS A 19 12.43 -4.92 50.08
C HIS A 19 11.43 -6.01 49.71
N TYR A 20 10.64 -6.44 50.69
CA TYR A 20 9.58 -7.41 50.50
C TYR A 20 8.21 -6.79 50.78
N ASP A 21 7.39 -6.65 49.74
CA ASP A 21 5.99 -6.19 49.80
C ASP A 21 5.05 -7.14 49.04
N GLY A 22 5.25 -8.44 49.24
CA GLY A 22 4.56 -9.52 48.50
C GLY A 22 5.37 -10.06 47.31
N VAL A 23 6.32 -9.28 46.80
CA VAL A 23 7.37 -9.70 45.85
C VAL A 23 8.70 -9.13 46.34
N LEU A 24 9.78 -9.91 46.24
CA LEU A 24 11.13 -9.43 46.56
C LEU A 24 11.60 -8.50 45.44
N ARG A 25 11.93 -7.25 45.79
CA ARG A 25 12.45 -6.23 44.87
C ARG A 25 13.80 -5.74 45.36
N THR A 26 14.72 -5.50 44.43
CA THR A 26 16.00 -4.84 44.72
C THR A 26 15.93 -3.40 44.26
N TYR A 27 16.52 -2.53 45.06
CA TYR A 27 16.65 -1.12 44.81
C TYR A 27 18.11 -0.74 44.99
N LYS A 28 18.65 0.09 44.11
CA LYS A 28 20.00 0.65 44.21
C LYS A 28 19.92 2.14 44.49
N LEU A 29 20.70 2.62 45.45
CA LEU A 29 20.72 4.03 45.81
C LEU A 29 21.20 4.87 44.63
N LYS A 30 20.54 6.00 44.36
CA LYS A 30 20.94 6.90 43.27
C LYS A 30 22.27 7.55 43.58
N ASP A 31 23.13 7.63 42.56
CA ASP A 31 24.43 8.27 42.69
C ASP A 31 24.28 9.77 43.00
N ALA A 32 25.08 10.26 43.96
CA ALA A 32 25.11 11.67 44.38
C ALA A 32 23.74 12.25 44.78
N HIS A 33 22.86 11.41 45.35
CA HIS A 33 21.53 11.81 45.81
C HIS A 33 21.45 11.87 47.33
N LEU A 34 21.05 13.02 47.89
CA LEU A 34 20.73 13.13 49.32
C LEU A 34 19.31 12.58 49.55
N PRO A 35 19.13 11.60 50.46
CA PRO A 35 17.81 11.04 50.74
C PRO A 35 16.79 12.13 51.04
N THR A 36 15.60 12.01 50.44
CA THR A 36 14.59 13.08 50.42
C THR A 36 14.16 13.52 51.83
N SER A 37 14.21 12.61 52.81
CA SER A 37 13.94 12.89 54.23
C SER A 37 14.99 13.78 54.92
N LEU A 38 16.23 13.76 54.44
CA LEU A 38 17.37 14.48 55.02
C LEU A 38 17.55 15.88 54.40
N GLN A 39 16.99 16.13 53.22
CA GLN A 39 17.16 17.39 52.48
C GLN A 39 16.70 18.64 53.26
N ALA A 40 15.75 18.51 54.19
CA ALA A 40 15.26 19.63 54.99
C ALA A 40 16.13 19.97 56.20
N ASN A 41 16.91 19.00 56.71
CA ASN A 41 17.60 19.10 58.00
C ASN A 41 19.12 18.95 57.91
N VAL A 42 19.64 18.56 56.74
CA VAL A 42 21.08 18.39 56.48
C VAL A 42 21.46 19.31 55.31
N PRO A 43 22.48 20.16 55.45
CA PRO A 43 22.88 21.06 54.38
C PRO A 43 23.33 20.25 53.14
N ALA A 44 22.93 20.70 51.95
CA ALA A 44 23.22 20.04 50.66
C ALA A 44 24.72 19.89 50.31
N ILE A 45 25.62 20.44 51.14
CA ILE A 45 27.08 20.29 51.03
C ILE A 45 27.54 18.89 51.43
N ASP A 46 26.72 18.11 52.15
CA ASP A 46 27.05 16.77 52.63
C ASP A 46 26.61 15.63 51.69
N VAL A 47 26.46 15.90 50.38
CA VAL A 47 26.27 14.84 49.36
C VAL A 47 27.56 14.03 49.25
N LEU A 48 27.56 12.88 49.89
CA LEU A 48 28.67 11.94 49.87
C LEU A 48 28.70 11.18 48.53
N LEU A 49 29.79 11.35 47.78
CA LEU A 49 29.99 10.61 46.54
C LEU A 49 30.26 9.13 46.86
N GLY A 50 29.41 8.23 46.36
CA GLY A 50 29.51 6.79 46.63
C GLY A 50 29.12 6.41 48.07
N ALA A 51 28.28 7.20 48.74
CA ALA A 51 27.79 6.85 50.06
C ALA A 51 26.93 5.59 50.05
N THR A 52 27.07 4.82 51.13
CA THR A 52 26.20 3.70 51.45
C THR A 52 24.96 4.16 52.22
N CYS A 53 23.93 3.33 52.28
CA CYS A 53 22.77 3.60 53.14
C CYS A 53 23.16 3.76 54.63
N GLU A 54 24.24 3.08 55.06
CA GLU A 54 24.80 3.21 56.40
C GLU A 54 25.42 4.60 56.64
N ASP A 55 26.11 5.17 55.64
CA ASP A 55 26.71 6.49 55.76
C ASP A 55 25.65 7.57 55.98
N TYR A 56 24.51 7.48 55.29
CA TYR A 56 23.38 8.39 55.50
C TYR A 56 22.70 8.21 56.87
N LEU A 57 22.67 6.98 57.41
CA LEU A 57 22.19 6.76 58.77
C LEU A 57 23.13 7.40 59.81
N ASN A 58 24.44 7.23 59.65
CA ASN A 58 25.45 7.84 60.53
C ASN A 58 25.41 9.37 60.47
N LEU A 59 25.22 9.94 59.28
CA LEU A 59 25.03 11.38 59.10
C LEU A 59 23.79 11.88 59.84
N ALA A 60 22.67 11.17 59.73
CA ALA A 60 21.42 11.55 60.38
C ALA A 60 21.48 11.41 61.92
N LEU A 61 22.22 10.41 62.42
CA LEU A 61 22.52 10.24 63.85
C LEU A 61 23.43 11.37 64.37
N GLY A 62 24.48 11.72 63.62
CA GLY A 62 25.36 12.84 63.94
C GLY A 62 24.62 14.18 64.01
N ALA A 63 23.62 14.37 63.14
CA ALA A 63 22.73 15.53 63.14
C ALA A 63 21.58 15.44 64.16
N SER A 64 21.40 14.32 64.87
CA SER A 64 20.29 14.06 65.80
C SER A 64 18.89 14.22 65.18
N THR A 65 18.74 13.91 63.88
CA THR A 65 17.48 14.11 63.14
C THR A 65 16.69 12.82 62.95
N HIS A 66 17.36 11.70 62.67
CA HIS A 66 16.75 10.40 62.40
C HIS A 66 17.54 9.29 63.08
N PHE A 67 16.85 8.30 63.66
CA PHE A 67 17.47 7.25 64.49
C PHE A 67 17.33 5.83 63.91
N HIS A 68 16.61 5.67 62.80
CA HIS A 68 16.41 4.36 62.17
C HIS A 68 16.35 4.44 60.64
N MET A 69 16.71 3.35 59.96
CA MET A 69 16.79 3.33 58.50
C MET A 69 15.47 3.65 57.81
N ASP A 70 14.34 3.16 58.35
CA ASP A 70 13.01 3.46 57.81
C ASP A 70 12.61 4.95 57.95
N SER A 71 13.32 5.73 58.78
CA SER A 71 13.12 7.19 58.89
C SER A 71 14.02 7.97 57.94
N VAL A 72 15.21 7.44 57.64
CA VAL A 72 16.11 7.98 56.61
C VAL A 72 15.58 7.67 55.21
N PHE A 73 15.09 6.46 54.98
CA PHE A 73 14.54 6.02 53.70
C PHE A 73 13.09 5.55 53.88
N PRO A 74 12.15 6.50 54.07
CA PRO A 74 10.76 6.12 54.24
C PRO A 74 10.20 5.53 52.94
N GLY A 75 9.35 4.51 53.06
CA GLY A 75 8.86 3.74 51.91
C GLY A 75 8.19 4.58 50.82
N HIS A 76 7.56 5.71 51.18
CA HIS A 76 6.93 6.60 50.20
C HIS A 76 7.94 7.37 49.33
N ASN A 77 9.18 7.59 49.81
CA ASN A 77 10.25 8.26 49.04
C ASN A 77 11.16 7.28 48.28
N ARG A 78 10.89 5.98 48.33
CA ARG A 78 11.78 4.97 47.76
C ARG A 78 12.06 5.16 46.26
N HIS A 79 11.05 5.57 45.49
CA HIS A 79 11.17 5.86 44.06
C HIS A 79 11.98 7.13 43.76
N LEU A 80 12.08 8.03 44.75
CA LEU A 80 12.90 9.24 44.67
C LEU A 80 14.34 8.95 45.03
N ASP A 81 14.56 8.12 46.05
CA ASP A 81 15.89 7.85 46.62
C ASP A 81 16.63 6.69 45.95
N PHE A 82 15.92 5.73 45.36
CA PHE A 82 16.49 4.53 44.74
C PHE A 82 15.97 4.29 43.32
N ASP A 83 16.79 3.60 42.52
CA ASP A 83 16.41 2.99 41.25
C ASP A 83 16.07 1.52 41.46
N GLU A 84 14.95 1.05 40.92
CA GLU A 84 14.58 -0.37 41.00
C GLU A 84 15.48 -1.20 40.09
N VAL A 85 16.12 -2.22 40.65
CA VAL A 85 16.97 -3.19 39.94
C VAL A 85 16.21 -4.50 39.83
N GLU A 86 15.92 -4.92 38.60
CA GLU A 86 15.23 -6.18 38.33
C GLU A 86 16.09 -7.38 38.79
N ILE A 87 15.51 -8.30 39.57
CA ILE A 87 16.19 -9.54 40.00
C ILE A 87 15.62 -10.73 39.23
N GLY A 88 16.47 -11.40 38.44
CA GLY A 88 16.26 -12.77 38.00
C GLY A 88 16.02 -12.99 36.50
N ALA A 89 16.23 -14.23 36.07
CA ALA A 89 16.11 -14.68 34.68
C ALA A 89 14.74 -14.38 34.05
N HIS A 90 13.68 -14.36 34.85
CA HIS A 90 12.31 -14.18 34.37
C HIS A 90 11.99 -12.78 33.82
N SER A 91 12.82 -11.76 34.07
CA SER A 91 12.58 -10.40 33.56
C SER A 91 13.40 -10.02 32.32
N TRP A 92 14.57 -10.63 32.11
CA TRP A 92 15.44 -10.37 30.96
C TRP A 92 15.39 -11.46 29.89
N GLN A 93 15.07 -12.71 30.24
CA GLN A 93 14.98 -13.79 29.26
C GLN A 93 13.94 -13.50 28.15
N PRO A 94 12.72 -13.02 28.44
CA PRO A 94 11.77 -12.68 27.37
C PRO A 94 12.24 -11.54 26.45
N LYS A 95 13.01 -10.58 27.01
CA LYS A 95 13.58 -9.47 26.23
C LYS A 95 14.69 -9.98 25.31
N LEU A 96 15.49 -10.93 25.78
CA LEU A 96 16.52 -11.59 24.98
C LEU A 96 15.90 -12.46 23.88
N ASP A 97 14.86 -13.23 24.19
CA ASP A 97 14.14 -14.07 23.23
C ASP A 97 13.53 -13.19 22.12
N ALA A 98 12.90 -12.06 22.46
CA ALA A 98 12.35 -11.13 21.47
C ALA A 98 13.43 -10.51 20.55
N ILE A 99 14.61 -10.19 21.09
CA ILE A 99 15.74 -9.69 20.29
C ILE A 99 16.28 -10.79 19.38
N GLN A 100 16.35 -12.03 19.87
CA GLN A 100 16.78 -13.19 19.10
C GLN A 100 15.83 -13.46 17.92
N ASP A 101 14.52 -13.33 18.13
CA ASP A 101 13.51 -13.45 17.08
C ASP A 101 13.67 -12.32 16.04
N GLN A 102 13.84 -11.06 16.48
CA GLN A 102 14.07 -9.93 15.58
C GLN A 102 15.34 -10.10 14.73
N ILE A 103 16.42 -10.63 15.31
CA ILE A 103 17.66 -10.92 14.59
C ILE A 103 17.43 -12.02 13.55
N SER A 104 16.67 -13.06 13.91
CA SER A 104 16.37 -14.18 13.00
C SER A 104 15.49 -13.72 11.82
N ASP A 105 14.52 -12.83 12.07
CA ASP A 105 13.68 -12.24 11.03
C ASP A 105 14.48 -11.33 10.07
N LEU A 106 15.42 -10.53 10.62
CA LEU A 106 16.32 -9.73 9.81
C LEU A 106 17.21 -10.60 8.94
N ASP A 107 17.82 -11.64 9.51
CA ASP A 107 18.68 -12.57 8.77
C ASP A 107 17.93 -13.29 7.65
N SER A 108 16.69 -13.73 7.90
CA SER A 108 15.79 -14.31 6.88
C SER A 108 15.46 -13.34 5.75
N THR A 109 15.17 -12.07 6.08
CA THR A 109 14.88 -11.02 5.09
C THR A 109 16.10 -10.73 4.21
N TYR A 110 17.28 -10.60 4.82
CA TYR A 110 18.51 -10.37 4.07
C TYR A 110 19.02 -11.61 3.34
N ALA A 111 18.67 -12.82 3.76
CA ALA A 111 18.98 -14.05 3.03
C ALA A 111 18.23 -14.13 1.68
N GLN A 112 16.97 -13.69 1.61
CA GLN A 112 16.25 -13.59 0.33
C GLN A 112 16.88 -12.54 -0.59
N ASP A 113 17.30 -11.40 -0.03
CA ASP A 113 18.06 -10.41 -0.79
C ASP A 113 19.40 -10.97 -1.28
N ALA A 114 20.06 -11.84 -0.50
CA ALA A 114 21.29 -12.50 -0.90
C ALA A 114 21.11 -13.47 -2.08
N GLU A 115 19.98 -14.20 -2.15
CA GLU A 115 19.66 -15.04 -3.31
C GLU A 115 19.42 -14.20 -4.58
N VAL A 116 18.72 -13.07 -4.45
CA VAL A 116 18.50 -12.12 -5.56
C VAL A 116 19.82 -11.47 -6.01
N VAL A 117 20.66 -11.06 -5.05
CA VAL A 117 21.98 -10.51 -5.32
C VAL A 117 22.91 -11.55 -5.94
N ALA A 118 22.84 -12.82 -5.51
CA ALA A 118 23.61 -13.90 -6.10
C ALA A 118 23.18 -14.17 -7.56
N ALA A 119 21.87 -14.26 -7.83
CA ALA A 119 21.37 -14.43 -9.19
C ALA A 119 21.73 -13.25 -10.10
N PHE A 120 21.72 -12.02 -9.56
CA PHE A 120 22.17 -10.82 -10.28
C PHE A 120 23.69 -10.82 -10.50
N ALA A 121 24.48 -11.20 -9.49
CA ALA A 121 25.91 -11.32 -9.58
C ALA A 121 26.35 -12.41 -10.58
N ASP A 122 25.65 -13.55 -10.63
CA ASP A 122 25.87 -14.61 -11.62
C ASP A 122 25.58 -14.10 -13.04
N GLN A 123 24.51 -13.31 -13.21
CA GLN A 123 24.20 -12.67 -14.50
C GLN A 123 25.26 -11.64 -14.92
N ILE A 124 25.82 -10.88 -13.97
CA ILE A 124 26.92 -9.95 -14.22
C ILE A 124 28.20 -10.73 -14.55
N ALA A 125 28.52 -11.78 -13.78
CA ALA A 125 29.70 -12.60 -13.99
C ALA A 125 29.67 -13.30 -15.37
N ALA A 126 28.48 -13.72 -15.83
CA ALA A 126 28.31 -14.32 -17.15
C ALA A 126 28.38 -13.30 -18.31
N SER A 127 27.92 -12.06 -18.11
CA SER A 127 27.85 -11.03 -19.17
C SER A 127 29.01 -10.04 -19.18
N GLY A 128 29.82 -9.99 -18.11
CA GLY A 128 31.00 -9.13 -17.95
C GLY A 128 30.71 -7.63 -17.80
N ASP A 129 29.59 -7.15 -18.34
CA ASP A 129 29.15 -5.74 -18.29
C ASP A 129 27.62 -5.64 -18.12
N VAL A 130 27.18 -4.97 -17.06
CA VAL A 130 25.77 -4.69 -16.76
C VAL A 130 25.10 -3.95 -17.93
N PHE A 131 25.82 -3.01 -18.57
CA PHE A 131 25.26 -2.25 -19.70
C PHE A 131 25.01 -3.15 -20.91
N ALA A 132 25.87 -4.13 -21.16
CA ALA A 132 25.67 -5.11 -22.23
C ALA A 132 24.45 -6.02 -21.95
N LEU A 133 24.26 -6.46 -20.70
CA LEU A 133 23.10 -7.26 -20.31
C LEU A 133 21.79 -6.47 -20.45
N VAL A 134 21.77 -5.22 -20.00
CA VAL A 134 20.60 -4.34 -20.14
C VAL A 134 20.31 -4.08 -21.62
N ALA A 135 21.32 -3.78 -22.42
CA ALA A 135 21.15 -3.60 -23.86
C ALA A 135 20.58 -4.85 -24.54
N ALA A 136 21.04 -6.06 -24.17
CA ALA A 136 20.51 -7.31 -24.69
C ALA A 136 19.04 -7.54 -24.30
N LYS A 137 18.68 -7.31 -23.03
CA LYS A 137 17.29 -7.44 -22.56
C LYS A 137 16.36 -6.44 -23.24
N VAL A 138 16.80 -5.19 -23.38
CA VAL A 138 16.05 -4.13 -24.10
C VAL A 138 15.88 -4.49 -25.58
N ALA A 139 16.91 -5.05 -26.22
CA ALA A 139 16.81 -5.49 -27.61
C ALA A 139 15.80 -6.63 -27.78
N VAL A 140 15.78 -7.61 -26.86
CA VAL A 140 14.80 -8.71 -26.87
C VAL A 140 13.38 -8.17 -26.68
N GLU A 141 13.17 -7.29 -25.72
CA GLU A 141 11.84 -6.71 -25.47
C GLU A 141 11.37 -5.84 -26.64
N LYS A 142 12.28 -5.07 -27.25
CA LYS A 142 11.99 -4.29 -28.45
C LYS A 142 11.53 -5.20 -29.61
N LEU A 143 12.23 -6.31 -29.85
CA LEU A 143 11.85 -7.27 -30.88
C LEU A 143 10.49 -7.91 -30.61
N ARG A 144 10.21 -8.25 -29.34
CA ARG A 144 8.91 -8.79 -28.91
C ARG A 144 7.79 -7.78 -29.20
N ALA A 145 8.00 -6.52 -28.84
CA ALA A 145 7.04 -5.45 -29.07
C ALA A 145 6.80 -5.20 -30.58
N GLU A 146 7.86 -5.09 -31.38
CA GLU A 146 7.76 -4.90 -32.84
C GLU A 146 7.02 -6.06 -33.52
N THR A 147 7.20 -7.29 -33.03
CA THR A 147 6.49 -8.47 -33.56
C THR A 147 4.99 -8.43 -33.25
N GLU A 148 4.63 -8.06 -32.02
CA GLU A 148 3.23 -7.92 -31.61
C GLU A 148 2.56 -6.78 -32.38
N GLU A 149 3.23 -5.63 -32.53
CA GLU A 149 2.74 -4.49 -33.30
C GLU A 149 2.50 -4.86 -34.77
N ALA A 150 3.40 -5.62 -35.39
CA ALA A 150 3.22 -6.10 -36.75
C ALA A 150 2.02 -7.06 -36.88
N ALA A 151 1.78 -7.93 -35.89
CA ALA A 151 0.62 -8.81 -35.88
C ALA A 151 -0.69 -8.03 -35.75
N ILE A 152 -0.73 -7.02 -34.87
CA ILE A 152 -1.88 -6.12 -34.74
C ILE A 152 -2.12 -5.34 -36.03
N GLN A 153 -1.07 -4.83 -36.66
CA GLN A 153 -1.20 -4.11 -37.94
C GLN A 153 -1.77 -5.01 -39.04
N ALA A 154 -1.33 -6.27 -39.13
CA ALA A 154 -1.86 -7.22 -40.09
C ALA A 154 -3.36 -7.52 -39.87
N ASP A 155 -3.80 -7.62 -38.61
CA ASP A 155 -5.22 -7.80 -38.27
C ASP A 155 -6.04 -6.58 -38.67
N VAL A 156 -5.55 -5.36 -38.38
CA VAL A 156 -6.20 -4.11 -38.79
C VAL A 156 -6.31 -4.00 -40.30
N ASP A 157 -5.25 -4.33 -41.04
CA ASP A 157 -5.25 -4.27 -42.52
C ASP A 157 -6.22 -5.29 -43.12
N SER A 158 -6.30 -6.48 -42.53
CA SER A 158 -7.28 -7.51 -42.91
C SER A 158 -8.71 -7.03 -42.69
N ASN A 159 -9.01 -6.50 -41.50
CA ASN A 159 -10.32 -5.96 -41.16
C ASN A 159 -10.71 -4.79 -42.07
N GLN A 160 -9.75 -3.91 -42.40
CA GLN A 160 -9.97 -2.79 -43.31
C GLN A 160 -10.29 -3.28 -44.73
N THR A 161 -9.59 -4.31 -45.21
CA THR A 161 -9.85 -4.92 -46.53
C THR A 161 -11.25 -5.52 -46.61
N VAL A 162 -11.68 -6.26 -45.58
CA VAL A 162 -13.03 -6.84 -45.51
C VAL A 162 -14.08 -5.73 -45.49
N ALA A 163 -13.90 -4.71 -44.66
CA ALA A 163 -14.82 -3.59 -44.58
C ALA A 163 -14.93 -2.81 -45.91
N ASP A 164 -13.83 -2.67 -46.66
CA ASP A 164 -13.85 -2.04 -47.98
C ASP A 164 -14.59 -2.87 -49.02
N ALA A 165 -14.41 -4.18 -49.02
CA ALA A 165 -15.14 -5.10 -49.87
C ALA A 165 -16.65 -5.05 -49.58
N ASP A 166 -17.05 -5.08 -48.30
CA ASP A 166 -18.45 -4.96 -47.88
C ASP A 166 -19.06 -3.63 -48.32
N ARG A 167 -18.35 -2.51 -48.12
CA ARG A 167 -18.80 -1.18 -48.59
C ARG A 167 -18.93 -1.11 -50.10
N GLN A 168 -18.08 -1.80 -50.86
CA GLN A 168 -18.20 -1.86 -52.31
C GLN A 168 -19.40 -2.69 -52.75
N SER A 169 -19.63 -3.85 -52.12
CA SER A 169 -20.80 -4.70 -52.38
C SER A 169 -22.09 -3.94 -52.16
N ILE A 170 -22.22 -3.30 -50.99
CA ILE A 170 -23.41 -2.51 -50.63
C ILE A 170 -23.67 -1.40 -51.67
N ARG A 171 -22.64 -0.69 -52.12
CA ARG A 171 -22.80 0.33 -53.18
C ARG A 171 -23.26 -0.27 -54.51
N GLY A 172 -22.80 -1.46 -54.86
CA GLY A 172 -23.25 -2.19 -56.05
C GLY A 172 -24.72 -2.60 -55.97
N ASP A 173 -25.15 -3.09 -54.80
CA ASP A 173 -26.54 -3.46 -54.54
C ASP A 173 -27.46 -2.25 -54.64
N PHE A 174 -27.06 -1.11 -54.05
CA PHE A 174 -27.82 0.14 -54.17
C PHE A 174 -27.92 0.65 -55.61
N ALA A 175 -26.84 0.62 -56.40
CA ALA A 175 -26.87 1.03 -57.80
C ALA A 175 -27.80 0.12 -58.64
N THR A 176 -27.77 -1.18 -58.36
CA THR A 176 -28.65 -2.15 -59.02
C THR A 176 -30.11 -1.89 -58.64
N ALA A 177 -30.40 -1.69 -57.36
CA ALA A 177 -31.73 -1.38 -56.87
C ALA A 177 -32.26 -0.06 -57.46
N ASP A 178 -31.43 0.98 -57.55
CA ASP A 178 -31.79 2.26 -58.15
C ASP A 178 -32.17 2.12 -59.63
N THR A 179 -31.41 1.31 -60.38
CA THR A 179 -31.73 0.99 -61.78
C THR A 179 -33.08 0.28 -61.89
N VAL A 180 -33.33 -0.76 -61.07
CA VAL A 180 -34.59 -1.51 -61.06
C VAL A 180 -35.77 -0.60 -60.73
N VAL A 181 -35.63 0.27 -59.73
CA VAL A 181 -36.68 1.23 -59.34
C VAL A 181 -36.94 2.23 -60.47
N SER A 182 -35.89 2.78 -61.08
CA SER A 182 -36.01 3.74 -62.19
C SER A 182 -36.68 3.14 -63.42
N ASP A 183 -36.31 1.91 -63.78
CA ASP A 183 -36.93 1.16 -64.88
C ASP A 183 -38.41 0.87 -64.59
N SER A 184 -38.73 0.46 -63.35
CA SER A 184 -40.12 0.23 -62.92
C SER A 184 -40.95 1.50 -62.99
N VAL A 185 -40.43 2.63 -62.52
CA VAL A 185 -41.12 3.94 -62.58
C VAL A 185 -41.31 4.38 -64.02
N THR A 186 -40.32 4.17 -64.89
CA THR A 186 -40.40 4.51 -66.31
C THR A 186 -41.43 3.66 -67.04
N ALA A 187 -41.47 2.36 -66.77
CA ALA A 187 -42.46 1.43 -67.31
C ALA A 187 -43.88 1.82 -66.88
N GLU A 188 -44.08 2.09 -65.58
CA GLU A 188 -45.38 2.51 -65.05
C GLU A 188 -45.83 3.85 -65.66
N ALA A 189 -44.94 4.84 -65.74
CA ALA A 189 -45.24 6.12 -66.37
C ALA A 189 -45.54 5.98 -67.87
N THR A 190 -45.01 4.95 -68.54
CA THR A 190 -45.31 4.66 -69.94
C THR A 190 -46.70 4.04 -70.08
N LEU A 191 -47.02 3.06 -69.23
CA LEU A 191 -48.34 2.44 -69.17
C LEU A 191 -49.43 3.48 -68.88
N ALA A 192 -49.23 4.31 -67.85
CA ALA A 192 -50.18 5.37 -67.48
C ALA A 192 -50.47 6.34 -68.63
N ARG A 193 -49.44 6.74 -69.41
CA ARG A 193 -49.63 7.60 -70.60
C ARG A 193 -50.39 6.90 -71.72
N GLN A 194 -50.20 5.59 -71.90
CA GLN A 194 -50.94 4.82 -72.90
C GLN A 194 -52.41 4.69 -72.52
N GLU A 195 -52.70 4.41 -71.23
CA GLU A 195 -54.06 4.37 -70.71
C GLU A 195 -54.74 5.74 -70.80
N GLU A 196 -54.04 6.82 -70.44
CA GLU A 196 -54.56 8.20 -70.58
C GLU A 196 -54.91 8.53 -72.03
N ALA A 197 -54.05 8.16 -72.99
CA ALA A 197 -54.32 8.36 -74.41
C ALA A 197 -55.51 7.54 -74.92
N ALA A 198 -55.67 6.30 -74.44
CA ALA A 198 -56.81 5.45 -74.79
C ALA A 198 -58.13 6.03 -74.25
N ILE A 199 -58.14 6.46 -73.00
CA ILE A 199 -59.30 7.12 -72.37
C ILE A 199 -59.65 8.40 -73.14
N GLN A 200 -58.65 9.22 -73.51
CA GLN A 200 -58.91 10.44 -74.27
C GLN A 200 -59.52 10.13 -75.64
N ALA A 201 -59.04 9.09 -76.34
CA ALA A 201 -59.62 8.67 -77.62
C ALA A 201 -61.08 8.22 -77.49
N ASP A 202 -61.40 7.45 -76.44
CA ASP A 202 -62.77 7.03 -76.15
C ASP A 202 -63.67 8.23 -75.83
N VAL A 203 -63.18 9.20 -75.05
CA VAL A 203 -63.89 10.46 -74.75
C VAL A 203 -64.16 11.26 -76.02
N ASP A 204 -63.15 11.42 -76.89
CA ASP A 204 -63.29 12.15 -78.15
C ASP A 204 -64.29 11.46 -79.08
N GLN A 205 -64.25 10.12 -79.15
CA GLN A 205 -65.22 9.34 -79.92
C GLN A 205 -66.64 9.54 -79.38
N ASN A 206 -66.84 9.40 -78.07
CA ASN A 206 -68.15 9.62 -77.43
C ASN A 206 -68.68 11.03 -77.67
N GLN A 207 -67.80 12.04 -77.61
CA GLN A 207 -68.17 13.42 -77.90
C GLN A 207 -68.60 13.59 -79.35
N SER A 208 -67.90 12.97 -80.30
CA SER A 208 -68.26 13.02 -81.73
C SER A 208 -69.62 12.36 -82.03
N VAL A 209 -69.92 11.23 -81.38
CA VAL A 209 -71.22 10.56 -81.50
C VAL A 209 -72.33 11.44 -80.94
N ALA A 210 -72.14 11.99 -79.74
CA ALA A 210 -73.10 12.90 -79.14
C ALA A 210 -73.35 14.16 -80.00
N ASP A 211 -72.32 14.66 -80.69
CA ASP A 211 -72.44 15.79 -81.61
C ASP A 211 -73.25 15.44 -82.86
N ALA A 212 -73.04 14.25 -83.42
CA ALA A 212 -73.81 13.74 -84.55
C ALA A 212 -75.29 13.54 -84.18
N ASP A 213 -75.58 12.90 -83.04
CA ASP A 213 -76.94 12.72 -82.53
C ASP A 213 -77.66 14.07 -82.33
N ARG A 214 -76.94 15.09 -81.83
CA ARG A 214 -77.49 16.46 -81.67
C ARG A 214 -77.80 17.15 -82.98
N LEU A 215 -77.12 16.80 -84.07
CA LEU A 215 -77.37 17.35 -85.40
C LEU A 215 -78.61 16.69 -86.03
N ASP A 216 -78.77 15.38 -85.89
CA ASP A 216 -79.89 14.63 -86.47
C ASP A 216 -81.26 15.01 -85.89
N ILE A 217 -81.30 15.58 -84.68
CA ILE A 217 -82.53 16.05 -84.01
C ILE A 217 -82.86 17.54 -84.23
N ARG A 218 -82.07 18.26 -85.05
CA ARG A 218 -82.28 19.68 -85.39
C ARG A 218 -82.84 19.85 -86.80
#